data_AF-A0A660SWU6-F1
#
_entry.id   AF-A0A660SWU6-F1
#
_cell.length_a   1.000
_cell.length_b   1.000
_cell.length_c   1.000
_cell.angle_alpha   90.00
_cell.angle_beta   90.00
_cell.angle_gamma   90.00
#
_symmetry.space_group_name_H-M   'P 1'
#
loop_
_entity.id
_entity.type
_entity.pdbx_description
1 polymer ?
#
loop_
_entity_poly.entity_id
_entity_poly.type
_entity_poly.pdbx_seq_one_letter_code
_entity_poly.pdbx_strand_id
1 'polypeptide(L)' 'MDQITQLESLGIHILREAYANFRNMCMLWSIGKDSTVLLWLARKAFYGHV' A
#
# COMPACT_ATOMS: atom_id res chain seq x y z
N MET A 1 -14.91 4.85 -15.10
CA MET A 1 -14.13 4.36 -13.95
C MET A 1 -13.34 5.54 -13.43
N ASP A 2 -13.45 5.84 -12.14
CA ASP A 2 -12.75 6.98 -11.53
C ASP A 2 -11.22 6.72 -11.48
N GLN A 3 -10.43 7.73 -11.86
CA GLN A 3 -8.96 7.61 -12.00
C GLN A 3 -8.30 7.27 -10.65
N ILE A 4 -8.82 7.82 -9.54
CA ILE A 4 -8.27 7.58 -8.20
C ILE A 4 -8.50 6.12 -7.79
N THR A 5 -9.66 5.57 -8.11
CA THR A 5 -9.99 4.15 -7.85
C THR A 5 -9.01 3.20 -8.56
N GLN A 6 -8.60 3.54 -9.79
CA GLN A 6 -7.61 2.75 -10.53
C GLN A 6 -6.22 2.81 -9.88
N LEU A 7 -5.76 4.01 -9.51
CA LEU A 7 -4.47 4.20 -8.83
C LEU A 7 -4.42 3.51 -7.47
N GLU A 8 -5.51 3.55 -6.72
CA GLU A 8 -5.63 2.84 -5.45
C GLU A 8 -5.50 1.32 -5.64
N SER A 9 -6.23 0.76 -6.62
CA SER A 9 -6.20 -0.68 -6.91
C SER A 9 -4.79 -1.14 -7.31
N LEU A 10 -4.11 -0.34 -8.14
CA LEU A 10 -2.74 -0.60 -8.55
C LEU A 10 -1.76 -0.49 -7.35
N GLY A 11 -1.92 0.51 -6.50
CA GLY A 11 -1.10 0.67 -5.29
C GLY A 11 -1.22 -0.52 -4.34
N ILE A 12 -2.45 -1.01 -4.12
CA ILE A 12 -2.71 -2.22 -3.32
C ILE A 12 -2.05 -3.45 -3.94
N HIS A 13 -2.15 -3.60 -5.27
CA HIS A 13 -1.54 -4.72 -5.99
C HIS A 13 -0.02 -4.76 -5.79
N ILE A 14 0.65 -3.61 -5.97
CA ILE A 14 2.11 -3.49 -5.79
C ILE A 14 2.53 -3.84 -4.36
N LEU A 15 1.78 -3.38 -3.35
CA LEU A 15 2.10 -3.68 -1.95
C LEU A 15 2.00 -5.18 -1.64
N ARG A 16 1.01 -5.88 -2.19
CA ARG A 16 0.86 -7.33 -2.01
C ARG A 16 1.92 -8.12 -2.76
N GLU A 17 2.25 -7.71 -3.99
CA GLU A 17 3.32 -8.33 -4.76
C GLU A 17 4.67 -8.18 -4.03
N ALA A 18 4.96 -6.97 -3.53
CA ALA A 18 6.16 -6.75 -2.76
C ALA A 18 6.16 -7.60 -1.48
N TYR A 19 5.02 -7.78 -0.80
CA TYR A 19 4.95 -8.64 0.39
C TYR A 19 5.23 -10.11 0.06
N ALA A 20 4.78 -10.59 -1.10
CA ALA A 20 5.07 -11.94 -1.57
C ALA A 20 6.54 -12.15 -1.98
N ASN A 21 7.21 -11.11 -2.49
CA ASN A 21 8.58 -11.22 -3.02
C ASN A 21 9.67 -10.88 -2.01
N PHE A 22 9.39 -10.06 -1.00
CA PHE A 22 10.38 -9.62 -0.02
C PHE A 22 10.14 -10.26 1.35
N ARG A 23 11.17 -10.96 1.88
CA ARG A 23 11.11 -11.61 3.19
C ARG A 23 10.90 -10.63 4.35
N ASN A 24 11.52 -9.46 4.27
CA ASN A 24 11.44 -8.42 5.30
C ASN A 24 11.13 -7.08 4.63
N MET A 25 9.84 -6.73 4.59
CA MET A 25 9.40 -5.43 4.08
C MET A 25 9.34 -4.39 5.20
N CYS A 26 9.77 -3.17 4.90
CA CYS A 26 9.53 -2.01 5.75
C CYS A 26 8.97 -0.85 4.92
N MET A 27 8.26 0.05 5.60
CA MET A 27 7.77 1.30 5.02
C MET A 27 8.48 2.46 5.70
N LEU A 28 9.09 3.34 4.90
CA LEU A 28 9.60 4.61 5.40
C LEU A 28 8.43 5.58 5.62
N TRP A 29 8.22 5.97 6.87
CA TRP A 29 7.15 6.89 7.25
C TRP A 29 7.73 8.18 7.81
N SER A 30 7.36 9.32 7.19
CA SER A 30 7.86 10.64 7.53
C SER A 30 6.78 11.58 8.06
N ILE A 31 5.58 11.06 8.36
CA ILE A 31 4.40 11.84 8.79
C ILE A 31 3.88 12.82 7.70
N GLY A 32 4.52 12.88 6.52
CA GLY A 32 4.07 13.68 5.38
C GLY A 32 2.87 13.08 4.65
N LYS A 33 2.19 13.90 3.83
CA LYS A 33 0.97 13.51 3.08
C LYS A 33 1.16 12.22 2.27
N ASP A 34 2.29 12.07 1.60
CA ASP A 34 2.53 10.94 0.70
C ASP A 34 2.75 9.65 1.49
N SER A 35 3.53 9.73 2.57
CA SER A 35 3.75 8.60 3.47
C SER A 35 2.47 8.18 4.22
N THR A 36 1.56 9.12 4.48
CA THR A 36 0.24 8.83 5.07
C THR A 36 -0.70 8.14 4.06
N VAL A 37 -0.69 8.54 2.78
CA VAL A 37 -1.41 7.82 1.72
C VAL A 37 -0.88 6.39 1.61
N LEU A 38 0.44 6.21 1.66
CA LEU A 38 1.07 4.90 1.58
C LEU A 38 0.71 4.00 2.77
N LEU A 39 0.65 4.57 3.98
CA LEU A 39 0.14 3.87 5.18
C LEU A 39 -1.33 3.45 4.99
N TRP A 40 -2.16 4.28 4.38
CA TRP A 40 -3.57 3.97 4.14
C TRP A 40 -3.75 2.90 3.07
N LEU A 41 -2.93 2.91 2.00
CA LEU A 41 -2.87 1.84 1.00
C LEU A 41 -2.41 0.52 1.62
N ALA A 42 -1.40 0.52 2.49
CA ALA A 42 -0.97 -0.67 3.22
C ALA A 42 -2.08 -1.19 4.14
N ARG A 43 -2.77 -0.29 4.84
CA ARG A 43 -3.95 -0.66 5.61
C ARG A 43 -4.97 -1.36 4.71
N LYS A 44 -5.36 -0.79 3.56
CA LYS A 44 -6.29 -1.43 2.62
C LYS A 44 -5.78 -2.76 2.04
N ALA A 45 -4.48 -2.87 1.78
CA ALA A 45 -3.90 -4.07 1.21
C ALA A 45 -3.96 -5.27 2.16
N PHE A 46 -3.85 -5.02 3.48
CA PHE A 46 -3.68 -6.05 4.50
C PHE A 46 -4.77 -6.06 5.59
N TYR A 47 -5.80 -5.20 5.52
CA TYR A 47 -6.84 -5.15 6.54
C TYR A 47 -7.57 -6.50 6.64
N GLY A 48 -7.42 -7.19 7.77
CA GLY A 48 -8.03 -8.48 8.05
C GLY A 48 -7.25 -9.72 7.60
N HIS A 49 -6.12 -9.55 6.90
CA HIS A 49 -5.23 -10.63 6.48
C HIS A 49 -3.78 -10.19 6.63
N VAL A 50 -3.20 -10.52 7.79
CA VAL A 50 -1.74 -10.58 8.04
C VAL A 50 -1.46 -11.91 8.72
#